data_AF-A0A8T4CY58-F1
#
_entry.id   AF-A0A8T4CY58-F1
#
_cell.length_a   1.000
_cell.length_b   1.000
_cell.length_c   1.000
_cell.angle_alpha   90.00
_cell.angle_beta   90.00
_cell.angle_gamma   90.00
#
_symmetry.space_group_name_H-M   'P 1'
#
loop_
_entity.id
_entity.type
_entity.pdbx_description
1 polymer ?
#
loop_
_entity_poly.entity_id
_entity_poly.type
_entity_poly.pdbx_seq_one_letter_code
_entity_poly.pdbx_strand_id
1 'polypeptide(L)'
;MFEYVTKLQDRITTLIEQNATQMPVAAQWFADAIVNDQMIHILGTGHSHMIGLEGFIRAGGLGNINAVLDSTVTTVDGALRSSALEKLPGLAAILWAEQPIAAGDLIVVISNSGRNTLPIEFAQLAKEKGHRVIAITSVEQSSQNPSRHHSGQKLMDIADVVLDNCVPPGDGLCEVNQQVTGAFSTIAGCVLINTLVVESQKIALAQGVTPLIFASQNVDGFDNDAVYQHFRGRLKSM
;
A
#
# COMPACT_ATOMS: atom_id res chain seq x y z
N MET A 1 -25.44 -12.95 13.75
CA MET A 1 -24.20 -12.33 13.24
C MET A 1 -24.55 -11.69 11.90
N PHE A 2 -24.03 -10.49 11.59
CA PHE A 2 -24.32 -9.82 10.32
C PHE A 2 -23.60 -10.53 9.16
N GLU A 3 -24.27 -10.75 8.01
CA GLU A 3 -23.72 -11.47 6.86
C GLU A 3 -22.33 -10.96 6.45
N TYR A 4 -22.19 -9.63 6.33
CA TYR A 4 -20.93 -8.99 5.98
C TYR A 4 -19.79 -9.36 6.93
N VAL A 5 -20.04 -9.36 8.24
CA VAL A 5 -19.03 -9.68 9.25
C VAL A 5 -18.59 -11.14 9.14
N THR A 6 -19.52 -12.07 8.94
CA THR A 6 -19.21 -13.49 8.74
C THR A 6 -18.34 -13.69 7.50
N LYS A 7 -18.73 -13.10 6.37
CA LYS A 7 -17.95 -13.22 5.12
C LYS A 7 -16.58 -12.56 5.21
N LEU A 8 -16.48 -11.43 5.90
CA LEU A 8 -15.23 -10.72 6.16
C LEU A 8 -14.27 -11.60 6.97
N GLN A 9 -14.74 -12.25 8.03
CA GLN A 9 -13.92 -13.15 8.85
C GLN A 9 -13.34 -14.29 8.00
N ASP A 10 -14.17 -14.94 7.19
CA ASP A 10 -13.71 -16.01 6.31
C ASP A 10 -12.70 -15.50 5.26
N ARG A 11 -12.95 -14.31 4.70
CA ARG A 11 -12.03 -13.73 3.70
C ARG A 11 -10.69 -13.33 4.30
N ILE A 12 -10.64 -12.85 5.53
CA ILE A 12 -9.37 -12.58 6.21
C ILE A 12 -8.55 -13.86 6.35
N THR A 13 -9.16 -14.99 6.73
CA THR A 13 -8.46 -16.28 6.79
C THR A 13 -7.87 -16.66 5.43
N THR A 14 -8.67 -16.59 4.36
CA THR A 14 -8.20 -16.85 3.00
C THR A 14 -7.08 -15.90 2.58
N LEU A 15 -7.18 -14.61 2.92
CA LEU A 15 -6.13 -13.63 2.64
C LEU A 15 -4.79 -14.03 3.27
N ILE A 16 -4.79 -14.48 4.52
CA ILE A 16 -3.56 -14.94 5.19
C ILE A 16 -3.01 -16.21 4.52
N GLU A 17 -3.87 -17.18 4.24
CA GLU A 17 -3.46 -18.45 3.60
C GLU A 17 -2.87 -18.24 2.20
N GLN A 18 -3.52 -17.43 1.36
CA GLN A 18 -3.06 -17.14 0.00
C GLN A 18 -1.71 -16.40 -0.01
N ASN A 19 -1.45 -15.57 1.00
CA ASN A 19 -0.22 -14.80 1.09
C ASN A 19 0.85 -15.45 1.98
N ALA A 20 0.69 -16.72 2.38
CA ALA A 20 1.59 -17.40 3.32
C ALA A 20 3.06 -17.43 2.86
N THR A 21 3.32 -17.38 1.55
CA THR A 21 4.68 -17.34 0.99
C THR A 21 5.17 -15.90 0.79
N GLN A 22 4.31 -15.01 0.29
CA GLN A 22 4.71 -13.65 -0.11
C GLN A 22 4.78 -12.68 1.07
N MET A 23 3.93 -12.86 2.08
CA MET A 23 3.85 -11.98 3.24
C MET A 23 5.13 -12.01 4.09
N PRO A 24 5.76 -13.17 4.37
CA PRO A 24 7.06 -13.20 5.05
C PRO A 24 8.16 -12.47 4.26
N VAL A 25 8.17 -12.56 2.93
CA VAL A 25 9.14 -11.85 2.08
C VAL A 25 8.92 -10.34 2.17
N ALA A 26 7.67 -9.88 2.05
CA ALA A 26 7.31 -8.48 2.20
C ALA A 26 7.65 -7.94 3.61
N ALA A 27 7.39 -8.73 4.67
CA ALA A 27 7.72 -8.36 6.04
C ALA A 27 9.23 -8.24 6.25
N GLN A 28 10.01 -9.14 5.65
CA GLN A 28 11.46 -9.04 5.64
C GLN A 28 11.93 -7.77 4.91
N TRP A 29 11.30 -7.38 3.80
CA TRP A 29 11.68 -6.15 3.08
C TRP A 29 11.35 -4.88 3.86
N PHE A 30 10.22 -4.87 4.58
CA PHE A 30 9.93 -3.80 5.54
C PHE A 30 10.97 -3.78 6.66
N ALA A 31 11.38 -4.95 7.17
CA ALA A 31 12.38 -5.04 8.22
C ALA A 31 13.76 -4.56 7.75
N ASP A 32 14.17 -4.94 6.53
CA ASP A 32 15.39 -4.44 5.90
C ASP A 32 15.36 -2.91 5.79
N ALA A 33 14.20 -2.33 5.44
CA ALA A 33 14.06 -0.88 5.37
C ALA A 33 14.23 -0.22 6.74
N ILE A 34 13.69 -0.83 7.81
CA ILE A 34 13.91 -0.37 9.20
C ILE A 34 15.40 -0.46 9.56
N VAL A 35 16.01 -1.62 9.34
CA VAL A 35 17.41 -1.90 9.74
C VAL A 35 18.41 -1.00 9.02
N ASN A 36 18.15 -0.67 7.76
CA ASN A 36 19.02 0.17 6.95
C ASN A 36 18.64 1.67 6.97
N ASP A 37 17.73 2.07 7.86
CA ASP A 37 17.20 3.44 7.97
C ASP A 37 16.70 4.00 6.62
N GLN A 38 16.00 3.18 5.84
CA GLN A 38 15.40 3.49 4.53
C GLN A 38 13.91 3.82 4.66
N MET A 39 13.37 4.53 3.67
CA MET A 39 11.93 4.84 3.60
C MET A 39 11.14 3.75 2.89
N ILE A 40 9.86 3.66 3.24
CA ILE A 40 8.85 2.85 2.55
C ILE A 40 7.84 3.82 1.94
N HIS A 41 7.84 3.94 0.61
CA HIS A 41 6.94 4.83 -0.12
C HIS A 41 5.72 4.06 -0.61
N ILE A 42 4.52 4.51 -0.20
CA ILE A 42 3.27 3.83 -0.55
C ILE A 42 2.43 4.72 -1.45
N LEU A 43 2.21 4.30 -2.70
CA LEU A 43 1.26 4.91 -3.62
C LEU A 43 -0.01 4.06 -3.69
N GLY A 44 -1.16 4.69 -3.50
CA GLY A 44 -2.46 4.12 -3.82
C GLY A 44 -3.33 5.11 -4.59
N THR A 45 -4.07 4.63 -5.59
CA THR A 45 -4.93 5.46 -6.45
C THR A 45 -6.41 5.27 -6.11
N GLY A 46 -7.21 6.32 -6.23
CA GLY A 46 -8.63 6.27 -5.82
C GLY A 46 -8.75 5.86 -4.35
N HIS A 47 -9.65 4.95 -3.99
CA HIS A 47 -9.79 4.48 -2.60
C HIS A 47 -8.54 3.78 -2.05
N SER A 48 -7.67 3.22 -2.91
CA SER A 48 -6.45 2.54 -2.47
C SER A 48 -5.46 3.48 -1.75
N HIS A 49 -5.57 4.80 -1.92
CA HIS A 49 -4.75 5.76 -1.15
C HIS A 49 -4.94 5.61 0.37
N MET A 50 -6.13 5.17 0.81
CA MET A 50 -6.43 4.98 2.23
C MET A 50 -5.51 3.93 2.88
N ILE A 51 -5.02 2.96 2.11
CA ILE A 51 -4.12 1.93 2.61
C ILE A 51 -2.71 2.51 2.84
N GLY A 52 -2.28 3.45 1.99
CA GLY A 52 -1.07 4.25 2.27
C GLY A 52 -1.24 5.13 3.50
N LEU A 53 -2.40 5.78 3.63
CA LEU A 53 -2.73 6.59 4.80
C LEU A 53 -2.78 5.77 6.10
N GLU A 54 -3.23 4.51 6.04
CA GLU A 54 -3.23 3.61 7.20
C GLU A 54 -1.81 3.38 7.76
N GLY A 55 -0.79 3.38 6.92
CA GLY A 55 0.60 3.25 7.36
C GLY A 55 1.27 4.57 7.76
N PHE A 56 0.68 5.72 7.47
CA PHE A 56 1.33 7.04 7.53
C PHE A 56 0.98 7.81 8.81
N ILE A 57 2.02 8.26 9.54
CA ILE A 57 1.96 9.16 10.71
C ILE A 57 0.72 8.92 11.58
N ARG A 58 0.65 7.73 12.18
CA ARG A 58 -0.44 7.36 13.09
C ARG A 58 0.08 6.63 14.31
N ALA A 59 -0.70 6.65 15.39
CA ALA A 59 -0.38 5.85 16.57
C ALA A 59 -0.24 4.36 16.22
N GLY A 60 0.85 3.75 16.68
CA GLY A 60 1.25 2.37 16.39
C GLY A 60 1.91 2.16 15.03
N GLY A 61 2.04 3.20 14.21
CA GLY A 61 2.65 3.15 12.88
C GLY A 61 4.16 3.35 12.90
N LEU A 62 4.84 2.81 11.88
CA LEU A 62 6.27 3.01 11.65
C LEU A 62 6.58 4.46 11.26
N GLY A 63 7.71 4.99 11.75
CA GLY A 63 8.18 6.34 11.42
C GLY A 63 8.64 6.51 9.97
N ASN A 64 9.11 5.43 9.33
CA ASN A 64 9.73 5.46 8.00
C ASN A 64 8.75 5.17 6.83
N ILE A 65 7.43 5.25 7.06
CA ILE A 65 6.43 5.13 5.99
C ILE A 65 6.07 6.52 5.46
N ASN A 66 6.27 6.73 4.16
CA ASN A 66 5.83 7.92 3.44
C ASN A 66 4.66 7.55 2.49
N ALA A 67 3.45 8.03 2.79
CA ALA A 67 2.34 7.90 1.86
C ALA A 67 2.44 8.96 0.76
N VAL A 68 2.37 8.53 -0.51
CA VAL A 68 2.31 9.43 -1.66
C VAL A 68 0.89 9.99 -1.76
N LEU A 69 0.65 11.08 -1.01
CA LEU A 69 -0.63 11.77 -0.95
C LEU A 69 -0.65 12.92 -1.95
N ASP A 70 -1.42 12.76 -3.03
CA ASP A 70 -1.63 13.80 -4.03
C ASP A 70 -3.11 13.92 -4.41
N SER A 71 -3.63 15.14 -4.46
CA SER A 71 -5.06 15.38 -4.67
C SER A 71 -5.55 14.99 -6.06
N THR A 72 -4.64 14.86 -7.04
CA THR A 72 -4.95 14.40 -8.40
C THR A 72 -5.31 12.92 -8.48
N VAL A 73 -4.88 12.12 -7.50
CA VAL A 73 -5.06 10.66 -7.50
C VAL A 73 -5.86 10.14 -6.31
N THR A 74 -6.17 11.00 -5.34
CA THR A 74 -7.16 10.75 -4.29
C THR A 74 -8.58 11.13 -4.75
N THR A 75 -9.59 10.90 -3.90
CA THR A 75 -10.99 11.25 -4.21
C THR A 75 -11.40 12.64 -3.74
N VAL A 76 -10.49 13.37 -3.07
CA VAL A 76 -10.78 14.66 -2.42
C VAL A 76 -11.24 15.72 -3.43
N ASP A 77 -10.60 15.79 -4.60
CA ASP A 77 -10.95 16.74 -5.67
C ASP A 77 -11.94 16.17 -6.71
N GLY A 78 -12.64 15.08 -6.35
CA GLY A 78 -13.67 14.44 -7.17
C GLY A 78 -13.25 13.10 -7.78
N ALA A 79 -14.01 12.05 -7.48
CA ALA A 79 -13.69 10.67 -7.86
C ALA A 79 -13.65 10.42 -9.38
N LEU A 80 -14.52 11.08 -10.17
CA LEU A 80 -14.49 10.93 -11.63
C LEU A 80 -13.26 11.60 -12.24
N ARG A 81 -12.83 12.73 -11.66
CA ARG A 81 -11.62 13.43 -12.08
C ARG A 81 -10.39 12.58 -11.81
N SER A 82 -10.23 12.04 -10.61
CA SER A 82 -9.09 11.18 -10.30
C SER A 82 -9.10 9.88 -11.11
N SER A 83 -10.26 9.29 -11.39
CA SER A 83 -10.35 8.13 -12.30
C SER A 83 -9.91 8.44 -13.75
N ALA A 84 -10.11 9.67 -14.22
CA ALA A 84 -9.60 10.10 -15.52
C ALA A 84 -8.08 10.33 -15.47
N LEU A 85 -7.60 10.99 -14.41
CA LEU A 85 -6.16 11.27 -14.21
C LEU A 85 -5.33 10.00 -14.01
N GLU A 86 -5.86 8.97 -13.35
CA GLU A 86 -5.19 7.67 -13.17
C GLU A 86 -4.83 6.99 -14.52
N LYS A 87 -5.53 7.35 -15.61
CA LYS A 87 -5.29 6.80 -16.95
C LYS A 87 -4.32 7.64 -17.78
N LEU A 88 -3.92 8.82 -17.30
CA LEU A 88 -3.09 9.77 -18.03
C LEU A 88 -1.61 9.34 -17.99
N PRO A 89 -0.98 9.08 -19.16
CA PRO A 89 0.45 8.80 -19.22
C PRO A 89 1.30 9.98 -18.75
N GLY A 90 2.40 9.69 -18.07
CA GLY A 90 3.36 10.69 -17.59
C GLY A 90 3.03 11.30 -16.23
N LEU A 91 1.82 11.08 -15.69
CA LEU A 91 1.47 11.55 -14.35
C LEU A 91 2.34 10.88 -13.27
N ALA A 92 2.69 9.60 -13.45
CA ALA A 92 3.58 8.88 -12.53
C ALA A 92 4.95 9.56 -12.39
N ALA A 93 5.52 10.07 -13.49
CA ALA A 93 6.81 10.73 -13.49
C ALA A 93 6.79 12.05 -12.73
N ILE A 94 5.69 12.81 -12.84
CA ILE A 94 5.48 14.05 -12.09
C ILE A 94 5.42 13.73 -10.58
N LEU A 95 4.56 12.78 -10.19
CA LEU A 95 4.41 12.41 -8.78
C LEU A 95 5.71 11.86 -8.20
N TRP A 96 6.43 11.03 -8.97
CA TRP A 96 7.73 10.48 -8.57
C TRP A 96 8.75 11.58 -8.27
N ALA A 97 8.87 12.58 -9.16
CA ALA A 97 9.85 13.66 -9.03
C ALA A 97 9.63 14.54 -7.79
N GLU A 98 8.42 14.57 -7.25
CA GLU A 98 8.09 15.31 -6.03
C GLU A 98 8.32 14.51 -4.74
N GLN A 99 8.58 13.20 -4.83
CA GLN A 99 8.85 12.39 -3.65
C GLN A 99 10.34 12.39 -3.30
N PRO A 100 10.70 12.43 -2.00
CA PRO A 100 12.08 12.30 -1.54
C PRO A 100 12.55 10.83 -1.56
N ILE A 101 12.38 10.13 -2.68
CA ILE A 101 12.77 8.71 -2.83
C ILE A 101 14.29 8.63 -3.01
N ALA A 102 14.97 7.96 -2.09
CA ALA A 102 16.41 7.72 -2.10
C ALA A 102 16.75 6.29 -2.54
N ALA A 103 17.99 6.08 -3.00
CA ALA A 103 18.44 4.76 -3.42
C ALA A 103 18.30 3.71 -2.30
N GLY A 104 17.71 2.57 -2.64
CA GLY A 104 17.45 1.48 -1.69
C GLY A 104 16.11 1.56 -0.95
N ASP A 105 15.40 2.70 -1.01
CA ASP A 105 14.05 2.80 -0.47
C ASP A 105 13.10 1.78 -1.12
N LEU A 106 12.12 1.34 -0.34
CA LEU A 106 11.13 0.35 -0.75
C LEU A 106 9.90 1.03 -1.34
N ILE A 107 9.39 0.51 -2.46
CA ILE A 107 8.18 1.03 -3.10
C ILE A 107 7.04 0.03 -2.94
N VAL A 108 5.89 0.51 -2.47
CA VAL A 108 4.63 -0.23 -2.42
C VAL A 108 3.61 0.48 -3.30
N VAL A 109 3.03 -0.24 -4.26
CA VAL A 109 2.00 0.29 -5.15
C VAL A 109 0.71 -0.51 -4.95
N ILE A 110 -0.39 0.21 -4.74
CA ILE A 110 -1.67 -0.37 -4.39
C ILE A 110 -2.70 0.02 -5.42
N SER A 111 -3.23 -0.99 -6.12
CA SER A 111 -4.33 -0.82 -7.06
C SER A 111 -5.11 -2.10 -7.14
N ASN A 112 -6.39 -2.07 -6.76
CA ASN A 112 -7.22 -3.27 -6.75
C ASN A 112 -7.30 -3.95 -8.13
N SER A 113 -7.41 -3.15 -9.20
CA SER A 113 -7.44 -3.68 -10.57
C SER A 113 -6.07 -3.84 -11.21
N GLY A 114 -5.09 -3.03 -10.80
CA GLY A 114 -3.72 -3.08 -11.34
C GLY A 114 -3.61 -2.82 -12.84
N ARG A 115 -4.62 -2.22 -13.49
CA ARG A 115 -4.72 -2.15 -14.96
C ARG A 115 -4.59 -0.75 -15.57
N ASN A 116 -4.62 0.31 -14.76
CA ASN A 116 -4.55 1.70 -15.23
C ASN A 116 -3.11 2.19 -15.31
N THR A 117 -2.88 3.18 -16.16
CA THR A 117 -1.56 3.75 -16.50
C THR A 117 -0.75 4.15 -15.28
N LEU A 118 -1.31 4.96 -14.38
CA LEU A 118 -0.57 5.54 -13.26
C LEU A 118 0.12 4.51 -12.33
N PRO A 119 -0.58 3.52 -11.73
CA PRO A 119 0.09 2.55 -10.86
C PRO A 119 1.12 1.70 -11.61
N ILE A 120 0.89 1.44 -12.90
CA ILE A 120 1.81 0.67 -13.75
C ILE A 120 3.08 1.48 -14.02
N GLU A 121 2.96 2.71 -14.50
CA GLU A 121 4.10 3.58 -14.78
C GLU A 121 4.91 3.89 -13.50
N PHE A 122 4.25 4.08 -12.36
CA PHE A 122 4.95 4.33 -11.10
C PHE A 122 5.78 3.11 -10.66
N ALA A 123 5.24 1.90 -10.82
CA ALA A 123 6.00 0.67 -10.58
C ALA A 123 7.15 0.49 -11.59
N GLN A 124 6.94 0.81 -12.86
CA GLN A 124 8.00 0.76 -13.88
C GLN A 124 9.14 1.73 -13.55
N LEU A 125 8.82 2.98 -13.19
CA LEU A 125 9.82 3.98 -12.76
C LEU A 125 10.62 3.50 -11.54
N ALA A 126 9.94 2.86 -10.58
CA ALA A 126 10.61 2.25 -9.44
C ALA A 126 11.61 1.16 -9.88
N LYS A 127 11.19 0.24 -10.77
CA LYS A 127 12.05 -0.82 -11.30
C LYS A 127 13.23 -0.27 -12.11
N GLU A 128 12.99 0.70 -12.98
CA GLU A 128 14.02 1.37 -13.79
C GLU A 128 15.09 2.03 -12.92
N LYS A 129 14.71 2.52 -11.74
CA LYS A 129 15.61 3.14 -10.77
C LYS A 129 16.21 2.15 -9.76
N GLY A 130 15.96 0.85 -9.93
CA GLY A 130 16.56 -0.22 -9.13
C GLY A 130 15.89 -0.46 -7.78
N HIS A 131 14.66 0.03 -7.57
CA HIS A 131 13.92 -0.24 -6.34
C HIS A 131 13.25 -1.61 -6.37
N ARG A 132 13.09 -2.17 -5.16
CA ARG A 132 12.19 -3.29 -4.89
C ARG A 132 10.74 -2.78 -4.90
N VAL A 133 9.84 -3.53 -5.54
CA VAL A 133 8.43 -3.16 -5.67
C VAL A 133 7.53 -4.25 -5.09
N ILE A 134 6.69 -3.86 -4.14
CA ILE A 134 5.57 -4.66 -3.65
C ILE A 134 4.28 -4.12 -4.29
N ALA A 135 3.45 -5.01 -4.83
CA ALA A 135 2.10 -4.68 -5.26
C ALA A 135 1.07 -5.26 -4.29
N ILE A 136 0.06 -4.46 -3.93
CA ILE A 136 -1.17 -4.96 -3.31
C ILE A 136 -2.30 -4.82 -4.34
N THR A 137 -2.88 -5.94 -4.76
CA THR A 137 -3.90 -5.99 -5.83
C THR A 137 -4.87 -7.15 -5.62
N SER A 138 -6.01 -7.16 -6.30
CA SER A 138 -6.84 -8.36 -6.43
C SER A 138 -6.34 -9.15 -7.63
N VAL A 139 -5.70 -10.29 -7.38
CA VAL A 139 -5.16 -11.13 -8.46
C VAL A 139 -6.29 -11.65 -9.34
N GLU A 140 -7.42 -12.03 -8.74
CA GLU A 140 -8.61 -12.49 -9.48
C GLU A 140 -9.15 -11.39 -10.41
N GLN A 141 -9.41 -10.19 -9.88
CA GLN A 141 -9.94 -9.08 -10.67
C GLN A 141 -8.94 -8.61 -11.73
N SER A 142 -7.65 -8.54 -11.39
CA SER A 142 -6.62 -8.13 -12.33
C SER A 142 -6.47 -9.14 -13.46
N SER A 143 -6.52 -10.44 -13.17
CA SER A 143 -6.40 -11.52 -14.17
C SER A 143 -7.52 -11.52 -15.21
N GLN A 144 -8.76 -11.26 -14.80
CA GLN A 144 -9.94 -11.26 -15.68
C GLN A 144 -10.02 -10.05 -16.62
N ASN A 145 -9.24 -9.00 -16.37
CA ASN A 145 -9.35 -7.73 -17.08
C ASN A 145 -8.09 -7.42 -17.90
N PRO A 146 -8.20 -6.98 -19.16
CA PRO A 146 -7.04 -6.57 -19.94
C PRO A 146 -6.44 -5.28 -19.39
N SER A 147 -5.12 -5.10 -19.53
CA SER A 147 -4.48 -3.83 -19.19
C SER A 147 -5.04 -2.68 -20.03
N ARG A 148 -5.05 -1.47 -19.46
CA ARG A 148 -5.29 -0.21 -20.18
C ARG A 148 -4.01 0.55 -20.47
N HIS A 149 -2.88 0.09 -19.94
CA HIS A 149 -1.58 0.65 -20.24
C HIS A 149 -1.10 0.20 -21.61
N HIS A 150 -0.38 1.07 -22.32
CA HIS A 150 0.07 0.82 -23.70
C HIS A 150 1.01 -0.39 -23.81
N SER A 151 1.74 -0.75 -22.73
CA SER A 151 2.61 -1.94 -22.73
C SER A 151 1.86 -3.27 -22.64
N GLY A 152 0.56 -3.25 -22.35
CA GLY A 152 -0.24 -4.46 -22.10
C GLY A 152 -0.01 -5.12 -20.74
N GLN A 153 1.02 -4.70 -19.99
CA GLN A 153 1.32 -5.20 -18.64
C GLN A 153 0.34 -4.68 -17.61
N LYS A 154 0.19 -5.40 -16.50
CA LYS A 154 -0.51 -5.02 -15.28
C LYS A 154 0.50 -4.74 -14.17
N LEU A 155 0.05 -4.12 -13.09
CA LEU A 155 0.87 -3.86 -11.91
C LEU A 155 1.55 -5.13 -11.37
N MET A 156 0.80 -6.23 -11.31
CA MET A 156 1.31 -7.53 -10.83
C MET A 156 2.39 -8.14 -11.73
N ASP A 157 2.50 -7.72 -12.99
CA ASP A 157 3.53 -8.21 -13.92
C ASP A 157 4.87 -7.47 -13.72
N ILE A 158 4.86 -6.35 -12.99
CA ILE A 158 6.03 -5.48 -12.77
C ILE A 158 6.61 -5.66 -11.36
N ALA A 159 5.74 -5.92 -10.38
CA ALA A 159 6.13 -6.06 -8.99
C ALA A 159 7.00 -7.30 -8.74
N ASP A 160 7.93 -7.17 -7.80
CA ASP A 160 8.76 -8.30 -7.36
C ASP A 160 8.01 -9.20 -6.37
N VAL A 161 7.17 -8.58 -5.54
CA VAL A 161 6.28 -9.28 -4.61
C VAL A 161 4.86 -8.79 -4.84
N VAL A 162 3.95 -9.73 -5.10
CA VAL A 162 2.51 -9.47 -5.18
C VAL A 162 1.85 -10.00 -3.92
N LEU A 163 1.17 -9.13 -3.19
CA LEU A 163 0.26 -9.48 -2.11
C LEU A 163 -1.17 -9.42 -2.64
N ASP A 164 -1.82 -10.58 -2.69
CA ASP A 164 -3.20 -10.68 -3.13
C ASP A 164 -4.13 -10.23 -2.00
N ASN A 165 -4.96 -9.22 -2.25
CA ASN A 165 -5.96 -8.81 -1.26
C ASN A 165 -7.17 -9.76 -1.23
N CYS A 166 -7.22 -10.76 -2.12
CA CYS A 166 -8.25 -11.81 -2.21
C CYS A 166 -9.68 -11.25 -2.35
N VAL A 167 -9.79 -10.04 -2.89
CA VAL A 167 -11.07 -9.39 -3.13
C VAL A 167 -11.71 -9.98 -4.39
N PRO A 168 -12.97 -10.43 -4.33
CA PRO A 168 -13.66 -10.96 -5.50
C PRO A 168 -13.98 -9.84 -6.52
N PRO A 169 -14.26 -10.19 -7.79
CA PRO A 169 -14.64 -9.24 -8.82
C PRO A 169 -15.82 -8.36 -8.39
N GLY A 170 -15.66 -7.05 -8.53
CA GLY A 170 -16.65 -6.06 -8.13
C GLY A 170 -16.39 -5.44 -6.75
N ASP A 171 -15.36 -5.89 -6.03
CA ASP A 171 -14.96 -5.36 -4.71
C ASP A 171 -16.12 -5.31 -3.71
N GLY A 172 -16.79 -6.44 -3.51
CA GLY A 172 -17.81 -6.58 -2.49
C GLY A 172 -18.03 -8.03 -2.05
N LEU A 173 -18.40 -8.22 -0.79
CA LEU A 173 -18.63 -9.54 -0.20
C LEU A 173 -20.10 -9.97 -0.18
N CYS A 174 -21.01 -9.01 -0.22
CA CYS A 174 -22.45 -9.22 -0.10
C CYS A 174 -23.15 -8.95 -1.43
N GLU A 175 -24.35 -9.51 -1.58
CA GLU A 175 -25.24 -9.18 -2.69
C GLU A 175 -26.57 -8.69 -2.13
N VAL A 176 -27.01 -7.51 -2.57
CA VAL A 176 -28.30 -6.93 -2.21
C VAL A 176 -28.97 -6.47 -3.49
N ASN A 177 -30.20 -6.92 -3.74
CA ASN A 177 -30.93 -6.60 -4.98
C ASN A 177 -30.11 -6.94 -6.24
N GLN A 178 -29.46 -8.11 -6.27
CA GLN A 178 -28.61 -8.57 -7.38
C GLN A 178 -27.42 -7.65 -7.68
N GLN A 179 -27.03 -6.80 -6.73
CA GLN A 179 -25.88 -5.92 -6.82
C GLN A 179 -24.85 -6.27 -5.74
N VAL A 180 -23.59 -6.40 -6.17
CA VAL A 180 -22.45 -6.61 -5.28
C VAL A 180 -22.26 -5.37 -4.39
N THR A 181 -22.09 -5.58 -3.09
CA THR A 181 -21.89 -4.52 -2.09
C THR A 181 -21.08 -5.03 -0.90
N GLY A 182 -20.77 -4.14 0.04
CA GLY A 182 -19.91 -4.43 1.20
C GLY A 182 -18.46 -4.56 0.76
N ALA A 183 -17.84 -3.42 0.44
CA ALA A 183 -16.46 -3.35 -0.02
C ALA A 183 -15.48 -4.00 0.95
N PHE A 184 -14.41 -4.58 0.42
CA PHE A 184 -13.42 -5.33 1.22
C PHE A 184 -11.98 -4.95 0.93
N SER A 185 -11.67 -4.41 -0.27
CA SER A 185 -10.29 -4.11 -0.67
C SER A 185 -9.54 -3.20 0.30
N THR A 186 -10.20 -2.19 0.87
CA THR A 186 -9.59 -1.32 1.90
C THR A 186 -9.30 -2.09 3.18
N ILE A 187 -10.24 -2.91 3.67
CA ILE A 187 -10.05 -3.69 4.91
C ILE A 187 -8.92 -4.70 4.72
N ALA A 188 -8.95 -5.45 3.61
CA ALA A 188 -7.91 -6.39 3.23
C ALA A 188 -6.53 -5.71 3.17
N GLY A 189 -6.44 -4.55 2.50
CA GLY A 189 -5.22 -3.77 2.42
C GLY A 189 -4.72 -3.28 3.78
N CYS A 190 -5.61 -2.79 4.65
CA CYS A 190 -5.25 -2.39 6.02
C CYS A 190 -4.76 -3.57 6.84
N VAL A 191 -5.36 -4.77 6.69
CA VAL A 191 -4.88 -6.00 7.36
C VAL A 191 -3.48 -6.35 6.89
N LEU A 192 -3.23 -6.33 5.57
CA LEU A 192 -1.90 -6.60 5.00
C LEU A 192 -0.86 -5.60 5.53
N ILE A 193 -1.10 -4.29 5.39
CA ILE A 193 -0.16 -3.26 5.84
C ILE A 193 0.13 -3.36 7.34
N ASN A 194 -0.90 -3.48 8.19
CA ASN A 194 -0.67 -3.59 9.63
C ASN A 194 0.07 -4.88 9.99
N THR A 195 -0.17 -5.98 9.27
CA THR A 195 0.60 -7.22 9.47
C THR A 195 2.07 -7.01 9.12
N LEU A 196 2.39 -6.38 7.98
CA LEU A 196 3.77 -6.06 7.61
C LEU A 196 4.43 -5.12 8.61
N VAL A 197 3.71 -4.09 9.06
CA VAL A 197 4.17 -3.16 10.09
C VAL A 197 4.55 -3.91 11.37
N VAL A 198 3.70 -4.81 11.87
CA VAL A 198 3.96 -5.54 13.12
C VAL A 198 5.08 -6.58 12.95
N GLU A 199 5.04 -7.40 11.91
CA GLU A 199 6.02 -8.47 11.71
C GLU A 199 7.42 -7.93 11.41
N SER A 200 7.53 -6.86 10.62
CA SER A 200 8.82 -6.22 10.35
C SER A 200 9.49 -5.64 11.59
N GLN A 201 8.72 -5.09 12.52
CA GLN A 201 9.25 -4.62 13.81
C GLN A 201 9.84 -5.76 14.63
N LYS A 202 9.15 -6.90 14.69
CA LYS A 202 9.65 -8.09 15.39
C LYS A 202 10.97 -8.58 14.78
N ILE A 203 11.05 -8.60 13.44
CA ILE A 203 12.25 -9.00 12.71
C ILE A 203 13.40 -8.02 13.00
N ALA A 204 13.16 -6.70 12.92
CA ALA A 204 14.17 -5.69 13.20
C ALA A 204 14.69 -5.74 14.65
N LEU A 205 13.78 -5.93 15.62
CA LEU A 205 14.15 -6.12 17.03
C LEU A 205 15.02 -7.35 17.26
N ALA A 206 14.70 -8.46 16.59
CA ALA A 206 15.51 -9.68 16.64
C ALA A 206 16.92 -9.47 16.04
N GLN A 207 17.10 -8.48 15.18
CA GLN A 207 18.40 -8.06 14.62
C GLN A 207 19.10 -6.98 15.46
N GLY A 208 18.53 -6.59 16.61
CA GLY A 208 19.12 -5.60 17.52
C GLY A 208 18.84 -4.14 17.14
N VAL A 209 17.92 -3.88 16.21
CA VAL A 209 17.50 -2.53 15.81
C VAL A 209 16.15 -2.22 16.45
N THR A 210 16.06 -1.11 17.20
CA THR A 210 14.79 -0.61 17.76
C THR A 210 14.06 0.22 16.71
N PRO A 211 12.86 -0.21 16.24
CA PRO A 211 12.08 0.57 15.29
C PRO A 211 11.59 1.88 15.90
N LEU A 212 11.59 2.95 15.10
CA LEU A 212 10.95 4.21 15.45
C LEU A 212 9.47 4.13 15.13
N ILE A 213 8.63 4.30 16.15
CA ILE A 213 7.17 4.11 16.08
C ILE A 213 6.52 5.37 16.64
N PHE A 214 5.44 5.83 15.98
CA PHE A 214 4.63 6.90 16.52
C PHE A 214 3.74 6.38 17.66
N ALA A 215 3.87 7.00 18.84
CA ALA A 215 2.99 6.73 19.95
C ALA A 215 1.66 7.49 19.83
N SER A 216 0.64 7.02 20.55
CA SER A 216 -0.60 7.76 20.74
C SER A 216 -0.34 9.00 21.59
N GLN A 217 -0.71 10.18 21.09
CA GLN A 217 -0.59 11.45 21.83
C GLN A 217 -1.55 11.54 23.04
N ASN A 218 -2.47 10.58 23.18
CA ASN A 218 -3.38 10.48 24.33
C ASN A 218 -2.83 9.60 25.47
N VAL A 219 -1.59 9.12 25.37
CA VAL A 219 -0.94 8.31 26.40
C VAL A 219 0.26 9.09 26.92
N ASP A 220 0.27 9.36 28.22
CA ASP A 220 1.36 10.08 28.87
C ASP A 220 2.69 9.31 28.76
N GLY A 221 3.80 10.05 28.71
CA GLY A 221 5.15 9.48 28.72
C GLY A 221 5.74 9.12 27.36
N PHE A 222 5.05 9.45 26.27
CA PHE A 222 5.56 9.28 24.91
C PHE A 222 5.63 10.63 24.18
N ASP A 223 6.70 10.81 23.42
CA ASP A 223 6.95 12.00 22.59
C ASP A 223 7.38 11.55 21.19
N ASN A 224 6.68 12.06 20.18
CA ASN A 224 6.92 11.75 18.77
C ASN A 224 7.93 12.69 18.12
N ASP A 225 8.38 13.76 18.80
CA ASP A 225 9.30 14.75 18.26
C ASP A 225 10.61 14.14 17.76
N ALA A 226 11.15 13.15 18.47
CA ALA A 226 12.36 12.44 18.03
C ALA A 226 12.12 11.69 16.70
N VAL A 227 10.95 11.09 16.52
CA VAL A 227 10.59 10.39 15.28
C VAL A 227 10.42 11.39 14.13
N TYR A 228 9.71 12.49 14.37
CA TYR A 228 9.54 13.57 13.38
C TYR A 228 10.88 14.19 12.97
N GLN A 229 11.76 14.43 13.94
CA GLN A 229 13.08 14.99 13.67
C GLN A 229 13.94 14.02 12.86
N HIS A 230 13.93 12.73 13.19
CA HIS A 230 14.72 11.70 12.51
C HIS A 230 14.33 11.56 11.03
N PHE A 231 13.02 11.59 10.70
CA PHE A 231 12.54 11.45 9.32
C PHE A 231 12.24 12.78 8.61
N ARG A 232 12.67 13.91 9.19
CA ARG A 232 12.43 15.23 8.61
C ARG A 232 13.03 15.35 7.19
N GLY A 233 12.21 15.83 6.25
CA GLY A 233 12.62 15.97 4.84
C GLY A 233 12.57 14.68 4.03
N ARG A 234 12.28 13.54 4.66
CA ARG A 234 12.07 12.23 4.00
C ARG A 234 10.58 11.87 3.90
N LEU A 235 9.73 12.59 4.62
CA LEU A 235 8.28 12.53 4.57
C LEU A 235 7.77 13.78 3.84
N LYS A 236 7.19 13.63 2.63
CA LYS A 236 6.73 14.80 1.84
C LYS A 236 5.58 15.55 2.52
N SER A 237 4.68 14.81 3.14
CA SER A 237 3.41 15.31 3.69
C SER A 237 3.43 15.50 5.21
N MET A 238 4.62 15.74 5.79
CA MET A 238 4.82 16.08 7.20
C MET A 238 5.02 17.60 7.35
#